data_AF-A0A0B5CZB2-F1
#
_entry.id   AF-A0A0B5CZB2-F1
#
_cell.length_a   1.000
_cell.length_b   1.000
_cell.length_c   1.000
_cell.angle_alpha   90.00
_cell.angle_beta   90.00
_cell.angle_gamma   90.00
#
_symmetry.space_group_name_H-M   'P 1'
#
loop_
_entity.id
_entity.type
_entity.pdbx_description
1 polymer ?
#
loop_
_entity_poly.entity_id
_entity_poly.type
_entity_poly.pdbx_seq_one_letter_code
_entity_poly.pdbx_strand_id
1 'polypeptide(L)'
;LDLSDNQKIVWSYFPKQDPSVQAVLCCDNVSRGLGYGDGKIYLQQNDGNLVALDAKTGKKQWSVRVNDPKVGATNTNAPHVIKDKILTGCSGAEFGVRCFMAAYNAKDGSLAWKAYSTGSDADVMIGDDFNSANPQYSALSVYKDINGGNK
;
A
#
# COMPACT_ATOMS: atom_id res chain seq x y z
N LEU A 1 9.15 -22.55 9.51
CA LEU A 1 9.39 -23.67 10.43
C LEU A 1 9.51 -24.91 9.58
N ASP A 2 10.59 -25.64 9.73
CA ASP A 2 10.71 -26.96 9.13
C ASP A 2 9.98 -27.95 10.03
N LEU A 3 8.78 -28.36 9.61
CA LEU A 3 7.97 -29.33 10.37
C LEU A 3 8.59 -30.73 10.37
N SER A 4 9.55 -30.98 9.47
CA SER A 4 10.29 -32.25 9.37
C SER A 4 11.61 -32.27 10.16
N ASP A 5 12.12 -31.10 10.56
CA ASP A 5 13.35 -30.94 11.35
C ASP A 5 13.07 -30.19 12.65
N ASN A 6 12.36 -30.84 13.59
CA ASN A 6 12.13 -30.35 14.96
C ASN A 6 11.61 -28.89 15.04
N GLN A 7 10.75 -28.49 14.10
CA GLN A 7 10.22 -27.12 14.02
C GLN A 7 11.30 -26.04 13.89
N LYS A 8 12.46 -26.38 13.35
CA LYS A 8 13.59 -25.46 13.20
C LYS A 8 13.21 -24.27 12.31
N ILE A 9 13.76 -23.11 12.62
CA ILE A 9 13.64 -21.94 11.76
C ILE A 9 14.53 -22.15 10.52
N VAL A 10 13.89 -22.28 9.35
CA VAL A 10 14.59 -22.49 8.06
C VAL A 10 15.46 -21.28 7.70
N TRP A 11 14.89 -20.08 7.87
CA TRP A 11 15.58 -18.82 7.68
C TRP A 11 14.89 -17.72 8.48
N SER A 12 15.64 -16.65 8.77
CA SER A 12 15.13 -15.42 9.39
C SER A 12 15.64 -14.20 8.62
N TYR A 13 14.79 -13.18 8.50
CA TYR A 13 15.15 -11.90 7.90
C TYR A 13 14.89 -10.77 8.91
N PHE A 14 15.96 -10.08 9.32
CA PHE A 14 15.91 -8.97 10.27
C PHE A 14 16.28 -7.66 9.55
N PRO A 15 15.31 -6.84 9.13
CA PRO A 15 15.61 -5.58 8.48
C PRO A 15 16.27 -4.59 9.45
N LYS A 16 17.24 -3.82 8.96
CA LYS A 16 17.80 -2.68 9.68
C LYS A 16 17.00 -1.44 9.32
N GLN A 17 16.30 -0.87 10.30
CA GLN A 17 15.51 0.35 10.15
C GLN A 17 16.07 1.44 11.07
N ASP A 18 15.87 2.71 10.70
CA ASP A 18 16.22 3.84 11.56
C ASP A 18 15.27 3.86 12.78
N PRO A 19 15.78 3.88 14.02
CA PRO A 19 14.95 3.93 15.22
C PRO A 19 14.00 5.14 15.26
N SER A 20 14.34 6.24 14.59
CA SER A 20 13.49 7.44 14.51
C SER A 20 12.13 7.19 13.85
N VAL A 21 11.99 6.11 13.06
CA VAL A 21 10.70 5.70 12.48
C VAL A 21 9.64 5.48 13.57
N GLN A 22 10.04 5.02 14.76
CA GLN A 22 9.11 4.79 15.87
C GLN A 22 8.42 6.07 16.34
N ALA A 23 9.06 7.23 16.21
CA ALA A 23 8.49 8.51 16.62
C ALA A 23 7.32 8.97 15.74
N VAL A 24 7.16 8.38 14.54
CA VAL A 24 6.10 8.71 13.57
C VAL A 24 5.13 7.53 13.33
N LEU A 25 5.13 6.54 14.23
CA LEU A 25 4.10 5.51 14.32
C LEU A 25 3.08 5.94 15.38
N CYS A 26 1.88 6.35 14.97
CA CYS A 26 0.86 6.94 15.86
C CYS A 26 0.44 6.02 17.02
N CYS A 27 0.50 4.71 16.80
CA CYS A 27 -0.39 3.76 17.44
C CYS A 27 0.33 2.44 17.73
N ASP A 28 1.56 2.53 18.24
CA ASP A 28 2.50 1.43 18.51
C ASP A 28 3.25 0.90 17.27
N ASN A 29 4.35 0.18 17.54
CA ASN A 29 5.26 -0.41 16.56
C ASN A 29 4.74 -1.76 16.04
N VAL A 30 3.53 -1.75 15.48
CA VAL A 30 2.86 -2.96 15.00
C VAL A 30 3.13 -3.23 13.52
N SER A 31 3.03 -4.50 13.13
CA SER A 31 2.95 -4.94 11.73
C SER A 31 1.85 -6.01 11.63
N ARG A 32 0.99 -5.89 10.62
CA ARG A 32 -0.22 -6.74 10.48
C ARG A 32 -0.01 -8.01 9.67
N GLY A 33 1.20 -8.27 9.16
CA GLY A 33 1.55 -9.54 8.53
C GLY A 33 2.22 -9.43 7.17
N LEU A 34 2.23 -10.57 6.46
CA LEU A 34 2.97 -10.79 5.22
C LEU A 34 2.02 -11.11 4.06
N GLY A 35 2.50 -10.91 2.83
CA GLY A 35 1.89 -11.44 1.62
C GLY A 35 2.69 -12.62 1.06
N TYR A 36 2.03 -13.55 0.36
CA TYR A 36 2.71 -14.64 -0.36
C TYR A 36 2.17 -14.76 -1.79
N GLY A 37 3.08 -14.96 -2.75
CA GLY A 37 2.72 -15.30 -4.13
C GLY A 37 3.96 -15.47 -5.01
N ASP A 38 3.83 -16.27 -6.06
CA ASP A 38 4.91 -16.51 -7.04
C ASP A 38 6.26 -16.88 -6.39
N GLY A 39 6.22 -17.76 -5.39
CA GLY A 39 7.39 -18.23 -4.64
C GLY A 39 8.08 -17.17 -3.78
N LYS A 40 7.44 -16.02 -3.54
CA LYS A 40 7.99 -14.91 -2.77
C LYS A 40 7.14 -14.60 -1.54
N ILE A 41 7.82 -14.16 -0.47
CA ILE A 41 7.23 -13.54 0.71
C ILE A 41 7.37 -12.03 0.58
N TYR A 42 6.28 -11.30 0.75
CA TYR A 42 6.23 -9.85 0.69
C TYR A 42 6.08 -9.29 2.09
N LEU A 43 7.03 -8.43 2.48
CA LEU A 43 7.07 -7.77 3.78
C LEU A 43 6.98 -6.26 3.56
N GLN A 44 5.91 -5.66 4.09
CA GLN A 44 5.81 -4.21 4.22
C GLN A 44 6.42 -3.81 5.57
N GLN A 45 7.48 -3.02 5.53
CA GLN A 45 8.21 -2.54 6.72
C GLN A 45 7.66 -1.19 7.19
N ASN A 46 7.83 -0.89 8.47
CA ASN A 46 7.33 0.33 9.12
C ASN A 46 7.96 1.61 8.55
N ASP A 47 9.22 1.52 8.10
CA ASP A 47 9.96 2.61 7.45
C ASP A 47 9.53 2.92 6.01
N GLY A 48 8.47 2.27 5.54
CA GLY A 48 7.90 2.46 4.21
C GLY A 48 8.50 1.58 3.12
N ASN A 49 9.44 0.66 3.41
CA ASN A 49 9.97 -0.26 2.40
C ASN A 49 9.07 -1.49 2.19
N LEU A 50 8.69 -1.75 0.93
CA LEU A 50 8.11 -3.03 0.51
C LEU A 50 9.22 -3.93 -0.03
N VAL A 51 9.36 -5.13 0.54
CA VAL A 51 10.45 -6.06 0.25
C VAL A 51 9.88 -7.38 -0.22
N ALA A 52 10.46 -7.93 -1.30
CA ALA A 52 10.21 -9.30 -1.73
C ALA A 52 11.41 -10.19 -1.35
N LEU A 53 11.10 -11.29 -0.68
CA LEU A 53 12.05 -12.33 -0.26
C LEU A 53 11.72 -13.61 -1.00
N ASP A 54 12.72 -14.37 -1.42
CA ASP A 54 12.53 -15.74 -1.88
C ASP A 54 12.01 -16.60 -0.72
N ALA A 55 10.88 -17.29 -0.92
CA ALA A 55 10.18 -17.97 0.17
C ALA A 55 10.98 -19.16 0.74
N LYS A 56 11.87 -19.76 -0.05
CA LYS A 56 12.66 -20.93 0.36
C LYS A 56 13.93 -20.53 1.12
N THR A 57 14.55 -19.43 0.74
CA THR A 57 15.88 -19.03 1.21
C THR A 57 15.90 -17.77 2.06
N GLY A 58 14.82 -16.98 2.06
CA GLY A 58 14.75 -15.68 2.72
C GLY A 58 15.61 -14.59 2.06
N LYS A 59 16.24 -14.88 0.91
CA LYS A 59 17.08 -13.90 0.19
C LYS A 59 16.22 -12.80 -0.40
N LYS A 60 16.62 -11.54 -0.18
CA LYS A 60 16.00 -10.36 -0.79
C LYS A 60 16.14 -10.41 -2.32
N GLN A 61 15.01 -10.40 -3.01
CA GLN A 61 14.92 -10.32 -4.47
C GLN A 61 14.89 -8.85 -4.92
N TRP A 62 14.02 -8.05 -4.30
CA TRP A 62 13.93 -6.61 -4.55
C TRP A 62 13.39 -5.87 -3.32
N SER A 63 13.54 -4.55 -3.32
CA SER A 63 12.99 -3.64 -2.31
C SER A 63 12.68 -2.30 -2.95
N VAL A 64 11.53 -1.72 -2.62
CA VAL A 64 11.12 -0.38 -3.08
C VAL A 64 10.59 0.47 -1.94
N ARG A 65 10.84 1.77 -2.00
CA ARG A 65 10.29 2.74 -1.03
C ARG A 65 8.88 3.13 -1.42
N VAL A 66 7.91 2.73 -0.60
CA VAL A 66 6.48 3.06 -0.75
C VAL A 66 6.18 4.42 -0.11
N ASN A 67 6.65 4.60 1.12
CA ASN A 67 6.43 5.80 1.94
C ASN A 67 7.74 6.35 2.52
N ASP A 68 7.73 7.62 2.91
CA ASP A 68 8.85 8.30 3.54
C ASP A 68 8.51 8.74 4.97
N PRO A 69 9.09 8.10 6.02
CA PRO A 69 8.88 8.50 7.40
C PRO A 69 9.27 9.96 7.71
N LYS A 70 10.14 10.58 6.90
CA LYS A 70 10.49 12.01 7.07
C LYS A 70 9.31 12.96 6.89
N VAL A 71 8.26 12.53 6.21
CA VAL A 71 7.01 13.29 6.05
C VAL A 71 5.87 12.71 6.90
N GLY A 72 6.19 11.90 7.92
CA GLY A 72 5.21 11.24 8.79
C GLY A 72 4.51 10.03 8.15
N ALA A 73 4.93 9.61 6.95
CA ALA A 73 4.33 8.49 6.23
C ALA A 73 5.03 7.17 6.56
N THR A 74 4.30 6.24 7.16
CA THR A 74 4.78 4.92 7.60
C THR A 74 3.90 3.81 7.03
N ASN A 75 4.20 2.56 7.38
CA ASN A 75 3.31 1.44 7.10
C ASN A 75 3.14 0.52 8.29
N THR A 76 1.95 -0.03 8.42
CA THR A 76 1.65 -1.09 9.40
C THR A 76 0.78 -2.20 8.78
N ASN A 77 0.28 -2.01 7.55
CA ASN A 77 -0.60 -2.94 6.85
C ASN A 77 0.16 -4.16 6.32
N ALA A 78 -0.55 -5.29 6.16
CA ALA A 78 -0.05 -6.41 5.37
C ALA A 78 -0.18 -6.09 3.87
N PRO A 79 0.83 -6.41 3.04
CA PRO A 79 0.70 -6.32 1.58
C PRO A 79 -0.20 -7.46 1.07
N HIS A 80 -1.04 -7.16 0.08
CA HIS A 80 -1.98 -8.12 -0.51
C HIS A 80 -1.57 -8.50 -1.92
N VAL A 81 -1.38 -9.79 -2.17
CA VAL A 81 -1.01 -10.29 -3.50
C VAL A 81 -2.27 -10.57 -4.31
N ILE A 82 -2.40 -9.93 -5.47
CA ILE A 82 -3.51 -10.13 -6.41
C ILE A 82 -2.92 -10.32 -7.80
N LYS A 83 -3.06 -11.53 -8.36
CA LYS A 83 -2.44 -11.92 -9.64
C LYS A 83 -0.94 -11.63 -9.61
N ASP A 84 -0.47 -10.76 -10.50
CA ASP A 84 0.93 -10.34 -10.66
C ASP A 84 1.24 -9.01 -9.95
N LYS A 85 0.36 -8.56 -9.04
CA LYS A 85 0.48 -7.29 -8.32
C LYS A 85 0.48 -7.46 -6.81
N ILE A 86 1.15 -6.53 -6.14
CA ILE A 86 1.20 -6.39 -4.69
C ILE A 86 0.55 -5.07 -4.30
N LEU A 87 -0.60 -5.14 -3.65
CA LEU A 87 -1.33 -3.97 -3.15
C LEU A 87 -0.86 -3.63 -1.75
N THR A 88 -0.56 -2.36 -1.52
CA THR A 88 -0.23 -1.79 -0.22
C THR A 88 -0.68 -0.33 -0.19
N GLY A 89 -0.63 0.29 0.99
CA GLY A 89 -1.03 1.69 1.17
C GLY A 89 -0.04 2.44 2.03
N CYS A 90 -0.56 3.21 2.99
CA CYS A 90 0.21 4.00 3.93
C CYS A 90 -0.52 4.15 5.27
N SER A 91 0.23 4.64 6.25
CA SER A 91 -0.26 5.16 7.53
C SER A 91 0.31 6.57 7.71
N GLY A 92 -0.31 7.37 8.57
CA GLY A 92 0.13 8.74 8.85
C GLY A 92 -0.97 9.81 8.74
N ALA A 93 -2.25 9.43 8.81
CA ALA A 93 -3.35 10.40 8.79
C ALA A 93 -3.25 11.39 9.97
N GLU A 94 -2.80 10.92 11.13
CA GLU A 94 -2.52 11.70 12.34
C GLU A 94 -1.38 12.73 12.13
N PHE A 95 -0.59 12.56 11.08
CA PHE A 95 0.53 13.42 10.70
C PHE A 95 0.25 14.20 9.40
N GLY A 96 -0.99 14.20 8.90
CA GLY A 96 -1.38 14.94 7.70
C GLY A 96 -0.92 14.31 6.38
N VAL A 97 -0.58 13.01 6.39
CA VAL A 97 -0.16 12.30 5.17
C VAL A 97 -1.35 12.13 4.23
N ARG A 98 -1.23 12.63 3.00
CA ARG A 98 -2.18 12.34 1.92
C ARG A 98 -1.99 10.90 1.44
N CYS A 99 -2.85 10.02 1.95
CA CYS A 99 -2.72 8.59 1.73
C CYS A 99 -3.22 8.11 0.36
N PHE A 100 -2.83 6.89 0.01
CA PHE A 100 -3.11 6.24 -1.27
C PHE A 100 -3.17 4.71 -1.12
N MET A 101 -3.74 4.07 -2.13
CA MET A 101 -3.53 2.66 -2.45
C MET A 101 -2.62 2.55 -3.67
N ALA A 102 -1.67 1.63 -3.65
CA ALA A 102 -0.76 1.41 -4.77
C ALA A 102 -0.63 -0.07 -5.08
N ALA A 103 -0.44 -0.38 -6.37
CA ALA A 103 -0.06 -1.70 -6.83
C ALA A 103 1.37 -1.69 -7.39
N TYR A 104 2.16 -2.65 -6.94
CA TYR A 104 3.51 -2.88 -7.41
C TYR A 104 3.59 -4.20 -8.18
N ASN A 105 4.35 -4.26 -9.27
CA ASN A 105 4.57 -5.48 -10.02
C ASN A 105 5.33 -6.50 -9.16
N ALA A 106 4.76 -7.70 -9.01
CA ALA A 106 5.32 -8.76 -8.17
C ALA A 106 6.73 -9.21 -8.62
N LYS A 107 7.02 -9.06 -9.92
CA LYS A 107 8.27 -9.47 -10.58
C LYS A 107 9.47 -8.64 -10.11
N ASP A 108 9.35 -7.32 -10.08
CA ASP A 108 10.48 -6.40 -9.91
C ASP A 108 10.23 -5.24 -8.93
N GLY A 109 9.02 -5.14 -8.37
CA GLY A 109 8.64 -4.08 -7.45
C GLY A 109 8.37 -2.73 -8.14
N SER A 110 8.35 -2.64 -9.47
CA SER A 110 8.00 -1.40 -10.17
C SER A 110 6.55 -0.99 -9.88
N LEU A 111 6.28 0.31 -9.76
CA LEU A 111 4.94 0.83 -9.53
C LEU A 111 4.09 0.63 -10.79
N ALA A 112 2.96 -0.07 -10.66
CA ALA A 112 2.00 -0.25 -11.74
C ALA A 112 0.95 0.86 -11.77
N TRP A 113 0.39 1.20 -10.61
CA TRP A 113 -0.53 2.32 -10.44
C TRP A 113 -0.58 2.76 -8.98
N LYS A 114 -1.05 3.99 -8.76
CA LYS A 114 -1.32 4.58 -7.45
C LYS A 114 -2.58 5.43 -7.53
N ALA A 115 -3.52 5.16 -6.64
CA ALA A 115 -4.75 5.93 -6.45
C ALA A 115 -4.71 6.60 -5.08
N TYR A 116 -4.73 7.93 -5.05
CA TYR A 116 -4.84 8.70 -3.81
C TYR A 116 -6.25 8.62 -3.22
N SER A 117 -6.38 8.90 -1.92
CA SER A 117 -7.68 8.95 -1.24
C SER A 117 -8.42 10.28 -1.41
N THR A 118 -7.72 11.32 -1.88
CA THR A 118 -8.26 12.67 -2.13
C THR A 118 -7.55 13.26 -3.33
N GLY A 119 -8.10 14.32 -3.93
CA GLY A 119 -7.47 15.06 -5.03
C GLY A 119 -8.41 15.26 -6.21
N SER A 120 -7.81 15.48 -7.38
CA SER A 120 -8.53 15.47 -8.65
C SER A 120 -9.00 14.05 -9.01
N ASP A 121 -9.95 13.92 -9.94
CA ASP A 121 -10.42 12.63 -10.45
C ASP A 121 -9.27 11.74 -10.94
N ALA A 122 -8.26 12.35 -11.59
CA ALA A 122 -7.06 11.66 -12.03
C ALA A 122 -6.23 11.11 -10.85
N ASP A 123 -6.10 11.86 -9.75
CA ASP A 123 -5.36 11.42 -8.57
C ASP A 123 -6.04 10.24 -7.86
N VAL A 124 -7.37 10.28 -7.77
CA VAL A 124 -8.17 9.23 -7.12
C VAL A 124 -8.57 8.09 -8.07
N MET A 125 -8.17 8.18 -9.34
CA MET A 125 -8.49 7.24 -10.42
C MET A 125 -9.99 7.01 -10.64
N ILE A 126 -10.81 8.06 -10.48
CA ILE A 126 -12.22 8.03 -10.88
C ILE A 126 -12.28 8.10 -12.41
N GLY A 127 -13.04 7.19 -13.03
CA GLY A 127 -13.21 7.13 -14.49
C GLY A 127 -14.11 8.25 -15.02
N ASP A 128 -13.87 8.69 -16.26
CA ASP A 128 -14.63 9.76 -16.92
C ASP A 128 -16.13 9.46 -17.02
N ASP A 129 -16.51 8.18 -17.02
CA ASP A 129 -17.88 7.70 -17.09
C ASP A 129 -18.55 7.53 -15.71
N PHE A 130 -17.83 7.79 -14.61
CA PHE A 130 -18.34 7.56 -13.25
C PHE A 130 -19.67 8.26 -12.99
N ASN A 131 -19.81 9.53 -13.41
CA ASN A 131 -21.05 10.29 -13.24
C ASN A 131 -22.17 9.84 -14.19
N SER A 132 -21.85 9.19 -15.32
CA SER A 132 -22.86 8.59 -16.19
C SER A 132 -23.51 7.39 -15.50
N ALA A 133 -22.72 6.59 -14.79
CA ALA A 133 -23.21 5.47 -13.98
C ALA A 133 -23.77 5.90 -12.62
N ASN A 134 -23.30 7.04 -12.09
CA ASN A 134 -23.63 7.54 -10.76
C ASN A 134 -24.03 9.03 -10.77
N PRO A 135 -25.14 9.39 -11.44
CA PRO A 135 -25.55 10.79 -11.61
C PRO A 135 -25.77 11.52 -10.27
N GLN A 136 -26.10 10.80 -9.20
CA GLN A 136 -26.26 11.35 -7.86
C GLN A 136 -24.96 11.94 -7.27
N TYR A 137 -23.79 11.50 -7.72
CA TYR A 137 -22.49 12.02 -7.27
C TYR A 137 -21.92 13.12 -8.16
N SER A 138 -22.60 13.46 -9.26
CA SER A 138 -22.24 14.62 -10.06
C SER A 138 -22.31 15.89 -9.21
N ALA A 139 -21.33 16.78 -9.34
CA ALA A 139 -21.42 18.10 -8.71
C ALA A 139 -22.71 18.84 -9.14
N LEU A 140 -23.25 18.54 -10.32
CA LEU A 140 -24.52 19.10 -10.80
C LEU A 140 -25.74 18.58 -10.03
N SER A 141 -25.65 17.42 -9.35
CA SER A 141 -26.78 16.83 -8.61
C SER A 141 -27.21 17.68 -7.41
N VAL A 142 -26.30 18.49 -6.86
CA VAL A 142 -26.56 19.37 -5.71
C VAL A 142 -27.00 20.78 -6.11
N TYR A 143 -26.99 21.11 -7.41
CA TYR A 143 -27.47 22.39 -7.90
C TYR A 143 -28.84 22.23 -8.57
N LYS A 144 -29.80 23.08 -8.17
CA LYS A 144 -31.03 23.24 -8.92
C LYS A 144 -30.80 24.30 -9.98
N ASP A 145 -30.65 23.89 -11.24
CA ASP A 145 -30.60 24.86 -12.32
C ASP A 145 -31.96 25.57 -12.45
N ILE A 146 -31.94 26.88 -12.23
CA ILE A 146 -33.09 27.77 -12.33
C ILE A 146 -33.51 28.01 -13.78
N ASN A 147 -32.65 27.70 -14.76
CA ASN A 147 -32.92 27.85 -16.19
C ASN A 147 -33.27 26.51 -16.89
N GLY A 148 -33.35 25.41 -16.15
CA GLY A 148 -33.82 24.11 -16.64
C GLY A 148 -32.84 23.31 -17.52
N GLY A 149 -31.58 23.71 -17.61
CA GLY A 149 -30.49 23.09 -18.35
C GLY A 149 -29.34 22.58 -17.47
N ASN A 150 -29.47 21.31 -17.06
CA ASN A 150 -28.43 20.27 -17.06
C ASN A 150 -29.01 19.08 -16.29
N LYS A 151 -29.84 18.31 -16.99
CA LYS A 151 -30.12 16.92 -16.61
C LYS A 151 -29.05 16.02 -17.19
#